data_AF-A0A835UPU2-F1
#
_entry.id   AF-A0A835UPU2-F1
#
_cell.length_a   1.000
_cell.length_b   1.000
_cell.length_c   1.000
_cell.angle_alpha   90.00
_cell.angle_beta   90.00
_cell.angle_gamma   90.00
#
_symmetry.space_group_name_H-M   'P 1'
#
loop_
_entity.id
_entity.type
_entity.pdbx_description
1 polymer ?
#
loop_
_entity_poly.entity_id
_entity_poly.type
_entity_poly.pdbx_seq_one_letter_code
_entity_poly.pdbx_strand_id
1 'polypeptide(L)'
;MQKALSFSRFRLLVVLEDTVSTGNPNSQAFHHHNLMAHRSRNQKKTTLIADNFSSLDQVTSALRESGLESSSLILGIDFTKNNEWTGRRSFHRKSLHALGNTPNPYEQAISIIGWTLSLLLMTIT
;
A
#
# COMPACT_ATOMS: atom_id res chain seq x y z
N MET A 1 41.44 -10.53 8.20
CA MET A 1 40.51 -10.09 7.15
C MET A 1 39.08 -10.33 7.63
N GLN A 2 38.38 -9.29 8.06
CA GLN A 2 36.98 -9.40 8.48
C GLN A 2 36.11 -9.42 7.22
N LYS A 3 35.38 -10.52 6.99
CA LYS A 3 34.35 -10.57 5.94
C LYS A 3 33.21 -9.64 6.38
N ALA A 4 33.02 -8.56 5.64
CA ALA A 4 31.82 -7.73 5.75
C ALA A 4 30.61 -8.62 5.46
N LEU A 5 29.77 -8.82 6.47
CA LEU A 5 28.45 -9.42 6.28
C LEU A 5 27.57 -8.34 5.62
N SER A 6 27.64 -8.23 4.29
CA SER A 6 26.64 -7.48 3.52
C SER A 6 25.35 -8.30 3.54
N PHE A 7 24.38 -7.86 4.33
CA PHE A 7 23.01 -8.38 4.25
C PHE A 7 22.08 -7.20 4.06
N SER A 8 22.04 -6.65 2.84
CA SER A 8 21.05 -5.66 2.46
C SER A 8 19.76 -6.33 1.98
N ARG A 9 19.10 -7.04 2.89
CA ARG A 9 17.77 -7.62 2.65
C ARG A 9 16.70 -6.64 3.12
N PHE A 10 16.04 -5.97 2.19
CA PHE A 10 14.96 -5.04 2.51
C PHE A 10 13.61 -5.75 2.49
N ARG A 11 12.76 -5.49 3.49
CA ARG A 11 11.37 -5.96 3.51
C ARG A 11 10.45 -4.81 3.13
N LEU A 12 9.72 -4.98 2.04
CA LEU A 12 8.70 -4.03 1.60
C LEU A 12 7.33 -4.51 2.06
N LEU A 13 6.65 -3.72 2.88
CA LEU A 13 5.26 -3.93 3.25
C LEU A 13 4.39 -3.02 2.39
N VAL A 14 3.54 -3.61 1.56
CA VAL A 14 2.53 -2.86 0.81
C VAL A 14 1.15 -3.27 1.34
N VAL A 15 0.37 -2.26 1.76
CA VAL A 15 -1.02 -2.45 2.18
C VAL A 15 -1.91 -1.88 1.11
N LEU A 16 -2.76 -2.73 0.53
CA LEU A 16 -3.79 -2.31 -0.41
C LEU A 16 -5.07 -2.08 0.40
N GLU A 17 -5.32 -0.82 0.73
CA GLU A 17 -6.55 -0.34 1.39
C GLU A 17 -7.46 0.38 0.38
N ASP A 18 -8.77 0.44 0.67
CA ASP A 18 -9.69 1.22 -0.13
C ASP A 18 -9.61 2.71 0.21
N THR A 19 -9.52 3.58 -0.80
CA THR A 19 -9.66 5.02 -0.58
C THR A 19 -11.15 5.36 -0.45
N VAL A 20 -11.61 5.50 0.79
CA VAL A 20 -13.00 5.87 1.08
C VAL A 20 -13.35 7.18 0.38
N SER A 21 -14.22 7.10 -0.64
CA SER A 21 -15.04 8.25 -1.05
C SER A 21 -16.23 8.31 -0.08
N THR A 22 -16.16 9.23 0.88
CA THR A 22 -17.27 9.52 1.81
C THR A 22 -18.53 9.83 1.01
N GLY A 23 -19.46 8.88 0.95
CA GLY A 23 -20.67 9.03 0.15
C GLY A 23 -21.59 7.82 0.20
N ASN A 24 -22.00 7.39 1.40
CA ASN A 24 -23.18 6.53 1.54
C ASN A 24 -24.39 7.39 1.96
N PRO A 25 -25.40 7.59 1.08
CA PRO A 25 -26.64 8.28 1.45
C PRO A 25 -27.63 7.41 2.26
N ASN A 26 -27.35 6.12 2.50
CA ASN A 26 -28.30 5.19 3.14
C ASN A 26 -27.73 4.56 4.42
N SER A 27 -27.41 5.37 5.43
CA SER A 27 -27.16 4.86 6.79
C SER A 27 -28.14 5.52 7.76
N GLN A 28 -29.33 4.95 7.91
CA GLN A 28 -30.21 5.27 9.04
C GLN A 28 -29.82 4.41 10.26
N ALA A 29 -29.52 5.12 11.34
CA ALA A 29 -29.66 4.80 12.76
C ALA A 29 -29.01 3.54 13.36
N PHE A 30 -27.92 3.77 14.10
CA PHE A 30 -27.75 3.17 15.43
C PHE A 30 -27.33 4.25 16.42
N HIS A 31 -28.26 4.66 17.28
CA HIS A 31 -27.96 5.40 18.50
C HIS A 31 -27.27 4.46 19.50
N HIS A 32 -26.08 4.83 19.97
CA HIS A 32 -25.57 4.34 21.25
C HIS A 32 -24.87 5.48 22.00
N HIS A 33 -25.28 5.61 23.25
CA HIS A 33 -24.92 6.66 24.20
C HIS A 33 -23.46 6.53 24.70
N ASN A 34 -22.91 7.66 25.13
CA ASN A 34 -21.62 7.87 25.83
C ASN A 34 -21.06 6.67 26.63
N LEU A 35 -19.81 6.29 26.32
CA LEU A 35 -18.87 5.72 27.29
C LEU A 35 -17.42 6.18 26.99
N MET A 36 -16.86 6.89 27.98
CA MET A 36 -15.43 6.97 28.33
C MET A 36 -14.51 7.76 27.38
N ALA A 37 -14.17 9.00 27.75
CA ALA A 37 -13.11 9.34 28.71
C ALA A 37 -11.70 9.19 28.12
N HIS A 38 -11.00 10.32 28.11
CA HIS A 38 -9.54 10.49 28.06
C HIS A 38 -8.74 9.47 27.25
N ARG A 39 -8.50 9.79 25.97
CA ARG A 39 -7.22 9.49 25.34
C ARG A 39 -6.50 10.79 25.05
N SER A 40 -5.68 11.23 26.02
CA SER A 40 -4.51 12.04 25.70
C SER A 40 -3.63 11.20 24.78
N ARG A 41 -3.87 11.31 23.47
CA ARG A 41 -2.99 10.72 22.47
C ARG A 41 -1.75 11.57 22.47
N ASN A 42 -0.69 11.03 23.07
CA ASN A 42 0.67 11.40 22.80
C ASN A 42 0.87 11.31 21.28
N GLN A 43 0.65 12.43 20.58
CA GLN A 43 0.78 12.59 19.13
C GLN A 43 2.27 12.46 18.82
N LYS A 44 2.78 11.23 18.71
CA LYS A 44 4.05 10.96 18.07
C LYS A 44 3.93 11.50 16.64
N LYS A 45 4.48 12.70 16.39
CA LYS A 45 4.60 13.28 15.05
C LYS A 45 5.27 12.22 14.17
N THR A 46 4.51 11.65 13.25
CA THR A 46 5.08 10.82 12.19
C THR A 46 6.01 11.72 11.38
N THR A 47 7.30 11.39 11.32
CA THR A 47 8.24 12.05 10.42
C THR A 47 7.82 11.73 8.99
N LEU A 48 7.30 12.73 8.29
CA LEU A 48 6.94 12.61 6.87
C LEU A 48 8.24 12.39 6.08
N ILE A 49 8.24 11.38 5.22
CA ILE A 49 9.30 11.20 4.22
C ILE A 49 8.94 12.12 3.06
N ALA A 50 9.83 13.04 2.70
CA ALA A 50 9.63 13.96 1.59
C ALA A 50 9.92 13.28 0.25
N ASP A 51 9.17 13.66 -0.79
CA ASP A 51 9.42 13.23 -2.17
C ASP A 51 10.65 13.98 -2.72
N ASN A 52 11.81 13.34 -2.63
CA ASN A 52 13.10 13.92 -3.02
C ASN A 52 13.55 13.54 -4.44
N PHE A 53 12.78 12.73 -5.15
CA PHE A 53 13.14 12.18 -6.47
C PHE A 53 12.16 12.63 -7.54
N SER A 54 12.67 13.08 -8.68
CA SER A 54 11.85 13.53 -9.82
C SER A 54 11.83 12.55 -11.00
N SER A 55 12.60 11.47 -10.94
CA SER A 55 12.63 10.44 -11.99
C SER A 55 12.92 9.04 -11.45
N LEU A 56 12.57 8.01 -12.23
CA LEU A 56 12.86 6.61 -11.92
C LEU A 56 14.37 6.35 -11.86
N ASP A 57 15.16 7.01 -12.69
CA ASP A 57 16.61 6.85 -12.71
C ASP A 57 17.26 7.34 -11.42
N GLN A 58 16.76 8.43 -10.84
CA GLN A 58 17.27 8.92 -9.55
C GLN A 58 16.95 7.93 -8.43
N VAL A 59 15.74 7.36 -8.41
CA VAL A 59 15.35 6.33 -7.44
C VAL A 59 16.24 5.08 -7.59
N THR A 60 16.43 4.61 -8.82
CA THR A 60 17.26 3.42 -9.12
C THR A 60 18.70 3.63 -8.67
N SER A 61 19.28 4.81 -8.95
CA SER A 61 20.64 5.16 -8.57
C SER A 61 20.80 5.20 -7.05
N ALA A 62 19.87 5.87 -6.34
CA ALA A 62 19.90 5.95 -4.88
C ALA A 62 19.78 4.57 -4.20
N LEU A 63 18.91 3.70 -4.72
CA LEU A 63 18.76 2.34 -4.21
C LEU A 63 20.02 1.49 -4.45
N ARG A 64 20.66 1.61 -5.62
CA ARG A 64 21.95 0.96 -5.91
C ARG A 64 23.05 1.47 -4.97
N GLU A 65 23.16 2.78 -4.76
CA GLU A 65 24.15 3.39 -3.86
C GLU A 65 23.95 2.96 -2.39
N SER A 66 22.70 2.74 -1.97
CA SER A 66 22.38 2.17 -0.66
C SER A 66 22.74 0.67 -0.51
N GLY A 67 23.15 0.02 -1.59
CA GLY A 67 23.51 -1.39 -1.62
C GLY A 67 22.32 -2.33 -1.57
N LEU A 68 21.15 -1.96 -2.11
CA LEU A 68 19.99 -2.87 -2.20
C LEU A 68 20.30 -4.06 -3.13
N GLU A 69 20.57 -5.22 -2.54
CA GLU A 69 20.88 -6.45 -3.30
C GLU A 69 19.64 -7.33 -3.49
N SER A 70 18.72 -7.33 -2.53
CA SER A 70 17.49 -8.15 -2.60
C SER A 70 16.38 -7.57 -1.73
N SER A 71 15.14 -7.83 -2.14
CA SER A 71 13.96 -7.47 -1.36
C SER A 71 13.04 -8.67 -1.12
N SER A 72 12.26 -8.59 -0.03
CA SER A 72 11.13 -9.47 0.23
C SER A 72 9.86 -8.64 0.25
N LEU A 73 8.85 -9.06 -0.49
CA LEU A 73 7.55 -8.41 -0.53
C LEU A 73 6.58 -9.08 0.45
N ILE A 74 5.96 -8.28 1.32
CA ILE A 74 4.82 -8.67 2.14
C ILE A 74 3.63 -7.85 1.66
N LEU A 75 2.56 -8.52 1.24
CA LEU A 75 1.34 -7.89 0.76
C LEU A 75 0.22 -8.05 1.80
N GLY A 76 -0.34 -6.94 2.25
CA GLY A 76 -1.59 -6.90 2.99
C GLY A 76 -2.74 -6.54 2.04
N ILE A 77 -3.74 -7.40 1.92
CA ILE A 77 -4.95 -7.15 1.13
C ILE A 77 -6.12 -6.93 2.07
N ASP A 78 -6.83 -5.82 1.91
CA ASP A 78 -8.06 -5.55 2.62
C ASP A 78 -9.21 -6.42 2.06
N PHE A 79 -9.70 -7.37 2.85
CA PHE A 79 -10.87 -8.21 2.56
C PHE A 79 -12.10 -7.83 3.40
N THR A 80 -12.21 -6.57 3.83
CA THR A 80 -13.37 -6.09 4.56
C THR A 80 -14.59 -5.91 3.64
N LYS A 81 -15.79 -5.94 4.25
CA LYS A 81 -17.08 -5.93 3.54
C LYS A 81 -17.32 -4.66 2.71
N ASN A 82 -16.71 -3.52 3.07
CA ASN A 82 -16.91 -2.25 2.38
C ASN A 82 -16.55 -2.28 0.89
N ASN A 83 -15.66 -3.19 0.51
CA ASN A 83 -15.24 -3.42 -0.85
C ASN A 83 -16.39 -3.83 -1.77
N GLU A 84 -17.51 -4.32 -1.23
CA GLU A 84 -18.74 -4.58 -2.00
C GLU A 84 -19.31 -3.31 -2.67
N TRP A 85 -19.14 -2.13 -2.06
CA TRP A 85 -19.77 -0.89 -2.52
C TRP A 85 -18.79 0.25 -2.83
N THR A 86 -17.55 0.23 -2.34
CA THR A 86 -16.57 1.31 -2.59
C THR A 86 -16.25 1.43 -4.10
N GLY A 87 -16.42 0.37 -4.88
CA GLY A 87 -16.31 0.38 -6.35
C GLY A 87 -17.44 1.09 -7.11
N ARG A 88 -18.38 1.76 -6.42
CA ARG A 88 -19.55 2.43 -7.03
C ARG A 88 -19.18 3.40 -8.15
N ARG A 89 -18.13 4.19 -7.98
CA ARG A 89 -17.70 5.22 -8.94
C ARG A 89 -16.49 4.78 -9.78
N SER A 90 -15.58 4.01 -9.18
CA SER A 90 -14.29 3.64 -9.77
C SER A 90 -14.30 2.30 -10.50
N PHE A 91 -15.28 1.42 -10.22
CA PHE A 91 -15.29 0.07 -10.75
C PHE A 91 -16.69 -0.38 -11.17
N HIS A 92 -17.38 0.48 -11.92
CA HIS A 92 -18.66 0.15 -12.57
C HIS A 92 -19.74 -0.41 -11.62
N ARG A 93 -19.78 0.08 -10.38
CA ARG A 93 -20.71 -0.40 -9.34
C ARG A 93 -20.54 -1.87 -8.97
N LYS A 94 -19.37 -2.45 -9.23
CA LYS A 94 -18.99 -3.79 -8.79
C LYS A 94 -18.17 -3.72 -7.49
N SER A 95 -18.14 -4.86 -6.79
CA SER A 95 -17.19 -5.07 -5.70
C SER A 95 -15.77 -4.89 -6.20
N LEU A 96 -14.90 -4.27 -5.38
CA LEU A 96 -13.47 -4.15 -5.69
C LEU A 96 -12.76 -5.51 -5.75
N HIS A 97 -13.37 -6.57 -5.22
CA HIS A 97 -12.92 -7.97 -5.31
C HIS A 97 -13.65 -8.79 -6.39
N ALA A 98 -14.43 -8.17 -7.28
CA ALA A 98 -15.20 -8.93 -8.27
C ALA A 98 -14.27 -9.67 -9.26
N LEU A 99 -14.44 -10.99 -9.35
CA LEU A 99 -13.72 -11.83 -10.32
C LEU A 99 -14.43 -11.84 -11.67
N GLY A 100 -13.66 -11.97 -12.75
CA GLY A 100 -14.19 -12.07 -14.11
C GLY A 100 -13.11 -11.88 -15.18
N ASN A 101 -13.51 -11.52 -16.39
CA ASN A 101 -12.59 -11.35 -17.52
C ASN A 101 -11.73 -10.08 -17.43
N THR A 102 -12.17 -9.09 -16.65
CA THR A 102 -11.45 -7.84 -16.45
C THR A 102 -10.85 -7.83 -15.05
N PRO A 103 -9.53 -7.62 -14.90
CA PRO A 103 -8.89 -7.54 -13.60
C PRO A 103 -9.53 -6.48 -12.71
N ASN A 104 -9.83 -6.83 -11.47
CA ASN A 104 -10.29 -5.88 -10.48
C ASN A 104 -9.15 -4.97 -9.99
N PRO A 105 -9.45 -3.87 -9.26
CA PRO A 105 -8.42 -2.93 -8.82
C PRO A 105 -7.30 -3.55 -7.97
N TYR A 106 -7.61 -4.57 -7.15
CA TYR A 106 -6.58 -5.29 -6.40
C TYR A 106 -5.68 -6.13 -7.32
N GLU A 107 -6.24 -6.85 -8.29
CA GLU A 107 -5.47 -7.60 -9.28
C GLU A 107 -4.56 -6.68 -10.12
N GLN A 108 -5.05 -5.50 -10.50
CA GLN A 108 -4.27 -4.50 -11.21
C GLN A 108 -3.12 -3.96 -10.35
N ALA A 109 -3.40 -3.58 -9.09
CA ALA A 109 -2.38 -3.08 -8.17
C ALA A 109 -1.29 -4.13 -7.91
N ILE A 110 -1.67 -5.38 -7.66
CA ILE A 110 -0.73 -6.50 -7.46
C ILE A 110 0.17 -6.68 -8.70
N SER A 111 -0.43 -6.65 -9.90
CA SER A 111 0.31 -6.79 -11.17
C SER A 111 1.33 -5.66 -11.36
N ILE A 112 0.93 -4.41 -11.10
CA ILE A 112 1.81 -3.24 -11.21
C ILE A 112 2.96 -3.34 -10.19
N ILE A 113 2.65 -3.62 -8.92
CA ILE A 113 3.65 -3.77 -7.86
C ILE A 113 4.66 -4.86 -8.23
N GLY A 114 4.17 -6.03 -8.65
CA GLY A 114 5.01 -7.16 -9.03
C GLY A 114 5.93 -6.81 -10.20
N TRP A 115 5.38 -6.20 -11.26
CA TRP A 115 6.16 -5.81 -12.43
C TRP A 115 7.22 -4.74 -12.10
N THR A 116 6.83 -3.68 -11.38
CA THR A 116 7.74 -2.60 -11.01
C THR A 116 8.87 -3.08 -10.09
N LEU A 117 8.57 -3.90 -9.09
CA LEU A 117 9.60 -4.43 -8.19
C LEU A 117 10.52 -5.42 -8.89
N SER A 118 9.97 -6.27 -9.78
CA SER A 118 10.79 -7.15 -10.60
C SER A 118 11.75 -6.35 -11.49
N LEU A 119 11.24 -5.32 -12.17
CA LEU A 119 12.05 -4.45 -13.02
C LEU A 119 13.16 -3.77 -12.21
N LEU A 120 12.81 -3.19 -11.06
CA LEU A 120 13.74 -2.46 -10.20
C LEU A 120 14.83 -3.36 -9.60
N LEU A 121 14.48 -4.58 -9.21
CA LEU A 121 15.48 -5.53 -8.72
C LEU A 121 16.42 -5.98 -9.84
N MET A 122 15.92 -6.17 -11.07
CA MET A 122 16.75 -6.51 -12.23
C MET A 122 17.68 -5.38 -12.66
N THR A 123 17.32 -4.11 -12.46
CA THR A 123 18.17 -2.99 -12.86
C THR A 123 19.27 -2.68 -11.85
N ILE A 124 19.09 -3.04 -10.57
CA ILE A 124 20.03 -2.71 -9.50
C ILE A 124 21.14 -3.76 -9.36
N THR A 125 20.81 -5.05 -9.48
CA THR A 125 21.77 -6.18 -9.44
C THR A 125 22.62 -6.27 -10.70
#